data_AF-A0A523RRL4-F1
#
_entry.id   AF-A0A523RRL4-F1
#
_cell.length_a   1.000
_cell.length_b   1.000
_cell.length_c   1.000
_cell.angle_alpha   90.00
_cell.angle_beta   90.00
_cell.angle_gamma   90.00
#
_symmetry.space_group_name_H-M   'P 1'
#
loop_
_entity.id
_entity.type
_entity.pdbx_description
1 polymer ?
#
loop_
_entity_poly.entity_id
_entity_poly.type
_entity_poly.pdbx_seq_one_letter_code
_entity_poly.pdbx_strand_id
1 'polypeptide(L)'
;MKDFLILIIAFGRDENTGVIGKVWCIGVSKMEIVVVGHLSRDLIITPETRRETLGGSPAYAMLAPTIGALGAGIISKVGEDFEQEYRETLESSGLDLSGLQTEGEFSTRFINEYNILGTRVQRIEATAS
;
A
#
# COMPACT_ATOMS: atom_id res chain seq x y z
N MET A 1 20.71 20.49 -4.30
CA MET A 1 19.46 20.36 -3.51
C MET A 1 18.60 19.42 -4.32
N LYS A 2 18.38 18.19 -3.84
CA LYS A 2 17.52 17.23 -4.56
C LYS A 2 16.08 17.56 -4.20
N ASP A 3 15.26 17.83 -5.19
CA ASP A 3 13.84 18.13 -4.99
C ASP A 3 13.14 16.83 -4.58
N PHE A 4 12.83 16.69 -3.28
CA PHE A 4 12.02 15.58 -2.78
C PHE A 4 10.55 15.97 -2.86
N LEU A 5 9.75 15.17 -3.55
CA LEU A 5 8.29 15.30 -3.51
C LEU A 5 7.74 14.24 -2.55
N ILE A 6 7.14 14.68 -1.45
CA ILE A 6 6.33 13.80 -0.61
C ILE A 6 4.98 13.66 -1.32
N LEU A 7 4.82 12.56 -2.05
CA LEU A 7 3.53 12.21 -2.64
C LEU A 7 2.66 11.51 -1.60
N ILE A 8 1.70 12.25 -1.03
CA ILE A 8 0.62 11.65 -0.23
C ILE A 8 -0.43 11.11 -1.20
N ILE A 9 -0.44 9.80 -1.43
CA ILE A 9 -1.50 9.15 -2.20
C ILE A 9 -2.71 8.96 -1.26
N ALA A 10 -3.66 9.89 -1.31
CA ALA A 10 -4.94 9.76 -0.64
C ALA A 10 -6.00 9.22 -1.63
N PHE A 11 -6.62 8.08 -1.30
CA PHE A 11 -7.75 7.55 -2.06
C PHE A 11 -9.06 8.00 -1.40
N GLY A 12 -9.83 8.84 -2.08
CA GLY A 12 -11.19 9.24 -1.68
C GLY A 12 -12.19 8.95 -2.79
N ARG A 13 -13.39 8.47 -2.43
CA ARG A 13 -14.48 8.14 -3.36
C ARG A 13 -15.20 9.41 -3.79
N ASP A 14 -15.13 9.76 -5.09
CA ASP A 14 -16.03 10.73 -5.73
C ASP A 14 -17.27 9.99 -6.26
N GLU A 15 -18.44 10.46 -5.90
CA GLU A 15 -19.74 9.85 -6.18
C GLU A 15 -20.21 10.08 -7.62
N ASN A 16 -19.59 11.02 -8.36
CA ASN A 16 -20.08 11.47 -9.67
C ASN A 16 -19.28 10.99 -10.88
N THR A 17 -18.00 10.61 -10.74
CA THR A 17 -17.10 10.50 -11.90
C THR A 17 -16.47 9.11 -12.12
N GLY A 18 -16.56 8.20 -11.15
CA GLY A 18 -16.14 6.79 -11.32
C GLY A 18 -14.64 6.55 -11.58
N VAL A 19 -13.80 7.59 -11.57
CA VAL A 19 -12.33 7.47 -11.72
C VAL A 19 -11.65 8.37 -10.69
N ILE A 20 -10.72 7.80 -9.92
CA ILE A 20 -9.93 8.54 -8.91
C ILE A 20 -8.47 8.54 -9.36
N GLY A 21 -7.87 9.74 -9.52
CA GLY A 21 -6.42 9.93 -9.60
C GLY A 21 -5.94 10.83 -10.73
N LYS A 22 -6.03 12.16 -10.58
CA LYS A 22 -5.19 13.10 -11.35
C LYS A 22 -4.04 13.56 -10.46
N VAL A 23 -2.86 12.98 -10.67
CA VAL A 23 -1.60 13.49 -10.13
C VAL A 23 -1.14 14.64 -11.03
N TRP A 24 -1.08 15.86 -10.51
CA TRP A 24 -0.51 17.01 -11.22
C TRP A 24 0.96 17.15 -10.83
N CYS A 25 1.87 16.78 -11.73
CA CYS A 25 3.29 17.07 -11.60
C CYS A 25 3.62 18.25 -12.52
N ILE A 26 3.68 19.47 -11.97
CA ILE A 26 4.16 20.64 -12.72
C ILE A 26 5.70 20.56 -12.78
N GLY A 27 6.25 20.31 -13.96
CA GLY A 27 7.63 20.69 -14.29
C GLY A 27 8.78 19.87 -13.68
N VAL A 28 8.53 18.71 -13.06
CA VAL A 28 9.61 17.89 -12.50
C VAL A 28 9.94 16.73 -13.44
N SER A 29 11.15 16.72 -13.99
CA SER A 29 11.60 15.70 -14.96
C SER A 29 12.03 14.38 -14.31
N LYS A 30 12.22 14.36 -12.98
CA LYS A 30 12.75 13.25 -12.20
C LYS A 30 12.28 13.34 -10.74
N MET A 31 11.60 12.32 -10.21
CA MET A 31 11.05 12.32 -8.84
C MET A 31 11.59 11.18 -7.99
N GLU A 32 12.02 11.46 -6.76
CA GLU A 32 12.23 10.46 -5.70
C GLU A 32 11.03 10.51 -4.74
N ILE A 33 10.47 9.35 -4.39
CA ILE A 33 9.23 9.23 -3.61
C ILE A 33 9.50 8.53 -2.27
N VAL A 34 8.92 9.02 -1.19
CA VAL A 34 8.83 8.26 0.07
C VAL A 34 7.37 8.17 0.48
N VAL A 35 6.90 6.94 0.74
CA VAL A 35 5.53 6.68 1.17
C VAL A 35 5.52 6.28 2.64
N VAL A 36 4.84 7.07 3.46
CA VAL A 36 4.65 6.78 4.89
C VAL A 36 3.24 6.26 5.09
N GLY A 37 3.09 5.13 5.77
CA GLY A 37 1.77 4.55 6.02
C GLY A 37 1.85 3.20 6.70
N HIS A 38 0.74 2.47 6.64
CA HIS A 38 0.62 1.13 7.21
C HIS A 38 0.52 0.11 6.09
N LEU A 39 1.39 -0.89 6.09
CA LEU A 39 1.16 -2.13 5.36
C LEU A 39 0.09 -2.95 6.07
N SER A 40 -0.74 -3.64 5.29
CA SER A 40 -1.75 -4.55 5.82
C SER A 40 -1.80 -5.86 5.06
N ARG A 41 -2.26 -6.91 5.74
CA ARG A 41 -2.64 -8.19 5.16
C ARG A 41 -4.15 -8.17 4.97
N ASP A 42 -4.59 -8.14 3.73
CA ASP A 42 -6.01 -8.01 3.41
C ASP A 42 -6.56 -9.36 2.96
N LEU A 43 -7.38 -9.98 3.81
CA LEU A 43 -8.18 -11.12 3.41
C LEU A 43 -9.41 -10.64 2.66
N ILE A 44 -9.46 -10.90 1.36
CA ILE A 44 -10.59 -10.59 0.49
C ILE A 44 -11.43 -11.84 0.30
N ILE A 45 -12.71 -11.76 0.66
CA ILE A 45 -13.71 -12.81 0.50
C ILE A 45 -14.78 -12.29 -0.44
N THR A 46 -14.95 -12.95 -1.59
CA THR A 46 -16.08 -12.78 -2.52
C THR A 46 -16.89 -14.08 -2.56
N PRO A 47 -18.08 -14.09 -3.18
CA PRO A 47 -18.85 -15.32 -3.32
C PRO A 47 -18.09 -16.45 -4.06
N GLU A 48 -17.14 -16.08 -4.92
CA GLU A 48 -16.38 -17.00 -5.77
C GLU A 48 -14.98 -17.32 -5.22
N THR A 49 -14.39 -16.40 -4.43
CA THR A 49 -12.97 -16.48 -4.09
C THR A 49 -12.67 -16.04 -2.67
N ARG A 50 -11.61 -16.63 -2.10
CA ARG A 50 -11.00 -16.18 -0.86
C ARG A 50 -9.50 -16.09 -1.07
N ARG A 51 -8.93 -14.88 -0.90
CA ARG A 51 -7.50 -14.64 -1.11
C ARG A 51 -6.94 -13.64 -0.12
N GLU A 52 -5.69 -13.83 0.25
CA GLU A 52 -4.92 -12.88 1.05
C GLU A 52 -4.05 -12.03 0.13
N THR A 53 -3.94 -10.73 0.38
CA THR A 53 -3.16 -9.82 -0.46
C THR A 53 -2.47 -8.76 0.39
N LEU A 54 -1.32 -8.28 -0.07
CA LEU A 54 -0.63 -7.15 0.51
C LEU A 54 -1.40 -5.86 0.19
N GLY A 55 -1.78 -5.14 1.24
CA GLY A 55 -2.53 -3.89 1.17
C GLY A 55 -1.81 -2.73 1.85
N GLY A 56 -2.55 -1.62 1.95
CA GLY A 56 -2.04 -0.37 2.51
C GLY A 56 -1.33 0.52 1.49
N SER A 57 -1.30 1.84 1.75
CA SER A 57 -0.67 2.81 0.85
C SER A 57 0.80 2.51 0.52
N PRO A 58 1.65 2.01 1.45
CA PRO A 58 3.05 1.74 1.14
C PRO A 58 3.22 0.58 0.16
N ALA A 59 2.30 -0.38 0.10
CA ALA A 59 2.37 -1.48 -0.85
C ALA A 59 2.38 -0.95 -2.29
N TYR A 60 1.51 0.01 -2.61
CA TYR A 60 1.42 0.59 -3.96
C TYR A 60 2.64 1.41 -4.38
N ALA A 61 3.55 1.73 -3.45
CA ALA A 61 4.83 2.36 -3.79
C ALA A 61 5.64 1.50 -4.77
N MET A 62 5.41 0.18 -4.81
CA MET A 62 6.04 -0.75 -5.77
C MET A 62 5.79 -0.36 -7.24
N LEU A 63 4.75 0.42 -7.51
CA LEU A 63 4.42 0.91 -8.85
C LEU A 63 5.20 2.18 -9.25
N ALA A 64 5.97 2.78 -8.33
CA ALA A 64 6.70 4.02 -8.58
C ALA A 64 7.59 3.99 -9.85
N PRO A 65 8.33 2.90 -10.17
CA PRO A 65 9.09 2.83 -11.41
C PRO A 65 8.20 2.93 -12.67
N THR A 66 6.98 2.39 -12.62
CA THR A 66 6.06 2.38 -13.76
C THR A 66 5.51 3.77 -14.11
N ILE A 67 5.49 4.68 -13.13
CA ILE A 67 5.11 6.08 -13.31
C ILE A 67 6.31 7.02 -13.53
N GLY A 68 7.51 6.46 -13.70
CA GLY A 68 8.73 7.22 -14.02
C GLY A 68 9.45 7.83 -12.83
N ALA A 69 9.22 7.35 -11.60
CA ALA A 69 10.03 7.73 -10.45
C ALA A 69 11.47 7.23 -10.59
N LEU A 70 12.44 8.02 -10.13
CA LEU A 70 13.84 7.63 -10.06
C LEU A 70 14.11 6.58 -8.97
N GLY A 71 13.32 6.61 -7.90
CA GLY A 71 13.47 5.76 -6.74
C GLY A 71 12.28 5.95 -5.81
N ALA A 72 11.97 4.93 -5.04
CA ALA A 72 10.94 4.98 -4.03
C ALA A 72 11.36 4.22 -2.77
N GLY A 73 10.96 4.73 -1.62
CA GLY A 73 11.13 4.06 -0.33
C GLY A 73 9.84 4.09 0.49
N ILE A 74 9.76 3.24 1.50
CA ILE A 74 8.62 3.20 2.41
C ILE A 74 9.04 3.40 3.87
N ILE A 75 8.15 4.01 4.64
CA ILE A 75 8.20 4.04 6.11
C ILE A 75 6.91 3.40 6.61
N SER A 76 7.03 2.23 7.23
CA SER A 76 5.91 1.46 7.74
C SER A 76 6.37 0.55 8.88
N LYS A 77 5.40 0.04 9.63
CA LYS A 77 5.61 -0.99 10.65
C LYS A 77 4.80 -2.24 10.30
N VAL A 78 5.38 -3.40 10.55
CA VAL A 78 4.74 -4.73 10.46
C VAL A 78 5.08 -5.55 11.70
N GLY A 79 4.32 -6.61 11.99
CA GLY A 79 4.60 -7.53 13.08
C GLY A 79 5.51 -8.69 12.65
N GLU A 80 5.91 -9.52 13.61
CA GLU A 80 6.70 -10.74 13.38
C GLU A 80 5.98 -11.77 12.47
N ASP A 81 4.65 -11.71 12.39
CA ASP A 81 3.84 -12.57 11.52
C ASP A 81 3.80 -12.14 10.04
N PHE A 82 4.51 -11.06 9.66
CA PHE A 82 4.50 -10.56 8.30
C PHE A 82 5.16 -11.55 7.32
N GLU A 83 4.44 -11.92 6.25
CA GLU A 83 4.93 -12.96 5.35
C GLU A 83 6.19 -12.54 4.60
N GLN A 84 7.16 -13.46 4.59
CA GLN A 84 8.41 -13.29 3.87
C GLN A 84 8.19 -13.05 2.36
N GLU A 85 7.17 -13.66 1.74
CA GLU A 85 6.82 -13.46 0.33
C GLU A 85 6.42 -12.00 0.04
N TYR A 86 5.72 -11.33 0.98
CA TYR A 86 5.39 -9.92 0.82
C TYR A 86 6.61 -9.02 0.94
N ARG A 87 7.53 -9.34 1.85
CA ARG A 87 8.81 -8.65 1.95
C ARG A 87 9.62 -8.81 0.65
N GLU A 88 9.74 -10.03 0.13
CA GLU A 88 10.45 -10.30 -1.13
C GLU A 88 9.80 -9.59 -2.33
N THR A 89 8.47 -9.51 -2.37
CA THR A 89 7.74 -8.76 -3.40
C THR A 89 8.06 -7.26 -3.33
N LEU A 90 8.11 -6.68 -2.13
CA LEU A 90 8.49 -5.27 -1.94
C LEU A 90 9.95 -5.03 -2.33
N GLU A 91 10.88 -5.88 -1.91
CA GLU A 91 12.31 -5.77 -2.22
C GLU A 91 12.57 -5.90 -3.73
N SER A 92 11.95 -6.88 -4.39
CA SER A 92 12.11 -7.12 -5.83
C SER A 92 11.52 -6.00 -6.70
N SER A 93 10.62 -5.18 -6.17
CA SER A 93 10.11 -3.99 -6.85
C SER A 93 11.11 -2.83 -6.90
N GLY A 94 12.25 -2.94 -6.21
CA GLY A 94 13.27 -1.90 -6.14
C GLY A 94 12.98 -0.81 -5.10
N LEU A 95 12.06 -1.07 -4.16
CA LEU A 95 11.78 -0.17 -3.04
C LEU A 95 12.92 -0.19 -2.02
N ASP A 96 13.27 0.99 -1.51
CA ASP A 96 14.08 1.13 -0.30
C ASP A 96 13.22 0.81 0.93
N LEU A 97 13.52 -0.33 1.57
CA LEU A 97 12.84 -0.81 2.76
C LEU A 97 13.57 -0.48 4.07
N SER A 98 14.57 0.41 4.05
CA SER A 98 15.29 0.82 5.27
C SER A 98 14.39 1.45 6.34
N GLY A 99 13.23 1.99 5.94
CA GLY A 99 12.18 2.51 6.82
C GLY A 99 11.10 1.49 7.23
N LEU A 100 11.20 0.23 6.80
CA LEU A 100 10.28 -0.84 7.22
C LEU A 100 10.77 -1.48 8.52
N GLN A 101 10.00 -1.28 9.59
CA GLN A 101 10.28 -1.86 10.90
C GLN A 101 9.43 -3.10 11.16
N THR A 102 10.05 -4.13 11.74
CA THR A 102 9.34 -5.27 12.33
C THR A 102 9.31 -5.07 13.84
N GLU A 103 8.11 -4.93 14.40
CA GLU A 103 7.88 -4.76 15.84
C GLU A 103 6.50 -5.30 16.23
N GLY A 104 6.43 -5.96 17.39
CA GLY A 104 5.20 -6.57 17.89
C GLY A 104 4.87 -7.90 17.20
N GLU A 105 3.89 -8.62 17.75
CA GLU A 105 3.58 -9.98 17.30
C GLU A 105 2.80 -9.99 15.96
N PHE A 106 1.91 -9.02 15.76
CA PHE A 106 0.96 -9.04 14.66
C PHE A 106 1.08 -7.84 13.73
N SER A 107 0.98 -8.11 12.44
CA SER A 107 0.79 -7.13 11.38
C SER A 107 -0.67 -6.74 11.31
N THR A 108 -0.95 -5.54 10.78
CA THR A 108 -2.33 -5.13 10.57
C THR A 108 -3.02 -6.08 9.59
N ARG A 109 -4.16 -6.64 9.99
CA ARG A 109 -4.93 -7.58 9.17
C ARG A 109 -6.39 -7.15 9.05
N PHE A 110 -6.82 -6.93 7.81
CA PHE A 110 -8.21 -6.61 7.49
C PHE A 110 -8.90 -7.80 6.85
N ILE A 111 -10.16 -8.04 7.26
CA ILE A 111 -11.06 -8.97 6.58
C ILE A 111 -12.08 -8.14 5.82
N ASN A 112 -12.06 -8.25 4.50
CA ASN A 112 -12.96 -7.59 3.58
C ASN A 112 -13.88 -8.61 2.92
N GLU A 113 -15.15 -8.62 3.31
CA GLU A 113 -16.14 -9.56 2.81
C GLU A 113 -17.14 -8.84 1.91
N TYR A 114 -17.28 -9.33 0.68
CA TYR A 114 -18.14 -8.78 -0.36
C TYR A 114 -19.27 -9.75 -0.65
N ASN A 115 -20.50 -9.24 -0.73
CA ASN A 115 -21.66 -10.03 -1.18
C ASN A 115 -21.83 -9.97 -2.70
N ILE A 116 -22.80 -10.72 -3.23
CA ILE A 116 -23.14 -10.77 -4.68
C ILE A 116 -23.54 -9.40 -5.26
N LEU A 117 -23.91 -8.43 -4.41
CA LEU A 117 -24.29 -7.08 -4.81
C LEU A 117 -23.11 -6.10 -4.72
N GLY A 118 -21.90 -6.58 -4.37
CA GLY A 118 -20.71 -5.76 -4.19
C GLY A 118 -20.68 -4.94 -2.89
N THR A 119 -21.62 -5.17 -1.97
CA THR A 119 -21.59 -4.53 -0.65
C THR A 119 -20.47 -5.14 0.18
N ARG A 120 -19.65 -4.29 0.80
CA ARG A 120 -18.49 -4.70 1.61
C ARG A 120 -18.74 -4.52 3.10
N VAL A 121 -18.40 -5.53 3.88
CA VAL A 121 -18.19 -5.42 5.33
C VAL A 121 -16.70 -5.61 5.61
N GLN A 122 -16.09 -4.65 6.29
CA GLN A 122 -14.68 -4.70 6.69
C GLN A 122 -14.57 -4.89 8.21
N ARG A 123 -13.68 -5.77 8.64
CA ARG A 123 -13.33 -6.00 10.05
C ARG A 123 -11.82 -5.94 10.22
N ILE A 124 -11.38 -5.51 11.40
CA ILE A 124 -9.98 -5.53 11.80
C ILE A 124 -9.78 -6.79 12.64
N GLU A 125 -8.87 -7.66 12.24
CA GLU A 125 -8.52 -8.86 13.00
C GLU A 125 -7.32 -8.60 13.90
N ALA A 126 -6.31 -7.87 13.38
CA ALA A 126 -5.13 -7.48 14.13
C ALA A 126 -4.62 -6.10 13.67
N THR A 127 -3.82 -5.44 14.50
CA THR A 127 -3.20 -4.13 14.20
C THR A 127 -1.74 -4.18 14.63
N ALA A 128 -0.85 -3.68 13.76
CA ALA A 128 0.56 -3.51 14.11
C ALA A 128 0.71 -2.48 15.23
N SER A 129 1.44 -2.86 16.29
CA SER A 129 1.69 -2.06 17.49
C SER A 129 2.95 -1.21 17.37
#